data_AF-W0F3A9-F1
#
_entry.id   AF-W0F3A9-F1
#
_cell.length_a   1.000
_cell.length_b   1.000
_cell.length_c   1.000
_cell.angle_alpha   90.00
_cell.angle_beta   90.00
_cell.angle_gamma   90.00
#
_symmetry.space_group_name_H-M   'P 1'
#
loop_
_entity.id
_entity.type
_entity.pdbx_description
1 polymer ?
#
loop_
_entity_poly.entity_id
_entity_poly.type
_entity_poly.pdbx_seq_one_letter_code
_entity_poly.pdbx_strand_id
1 'polypeptide(L)' 'MTPGGDKSSRRPDIIWRDADGKTHWGNVGQSGVKGKPVPREIKAMQDLNKIRSQYGVSGRVQFRSYNHPEQNAKSGGTHH' A
#
# COMPACT_ATOMS: atom_id res chain seq x y z
N MET A 1 13.36 -3.32 -8.26
CA MET A 1 13.73 -2.90 -6.89
C MET A 1 14.54 -1.61 -7.00
N THR A 2 14.21 -0.57 -6.24
CA THR A 2 15.01 0.67 -6.24
C THR A 2 16.31 0.44 -5.49
N PRO A 3 17.49 0.64 -6.11
CA PRO A 3 18.76 0.60 -5.39
C PRO A 3 18.79 1.71 -4.33
N GLY A 4 19.01 1.35 -3.07
CA GLY A 4 19.12 2.31 -1.95
C GLY A 4 17.82 2.68 -1.23
N GLY A 5 16.67 2.09 -1.56
CA GLY A 5 15.45 2.25 -0.77
C GLY A 5 15.43 1.33 0.45
N ASP A 6 14.67 1.68 1.50
CA ASP A 6 14.44 0.94 2.75
C ASP A 6 13.77 -0.48 2.56
N LYS A 7 13.87 -1.08 1.37
CA LYS A 7 13.34 -2.39 1.00
C LYS A 7 14.29 -3.52 1.44
N SER A 8 14.51 -3.66 2.74
CA SER A 8 15.11 -4.87 3.31
C SER A 8 14.08 -6.02 3.29
N SER A 9 14.17 -6.87 2.27
CA SER A 9 13.76 -8.30 2.18
C SER A 9 12.35 -8.77 2.60
N ARG A 10 11.49 -8.00 3.27
CA ARG A 10 10.24 -8.50 3.89
C ARG A 10 9.05 -7.55 3.74
N ARG A 11 8.87 -6.94 2.55
CA ARG A 11 7.66 -6.14 2.27
C ARG A 11 6.82 -6.84 1.20
N PRO A 12 5.69 -7.47 1.58
CA PRO A 12 4.75 -8.01 0.60
C PRO A 12 4.02 -6.85 -0.10
N ASP A 13 4.67 -6.31 -1.13
CA ASP A 13 4.03 -5.42 -2.09
C ASP A 13 3.06 -6.27 -2.93
N ILE A 14 1.77 -5.93 -2.93
CA ILE A 14 0.78 -6.61 -3.77
C ILE A 14 0.43 -5.68 -4.93
N ILE A 15 0.68 -6.15 -6.14
CA ILE A 15 0.16 -5.56 -7.36
C ILE A 15 -0.94 -6.49 -7.85
N TRP A 16 -2.17 -6.00 -7.95
CA TRP A 16 -3.27 -6.78 -8.48
C TRP A 16 -4.01 -6.00 -9.56
N ARG A 17 -4.64 -6.73 -10.47
CA ARG A 17 -5.54 -6.18 -11.48
C ARG A 17 -6.96 -6.49 -11.04
N ASP A 18 -7.82 -5.48 -11.03
CA ASP A 18 -9.25 -5.73 -10.80
C ASP A 18 -9.93 -6.28 -12.07
N ALA A 19 -11.21 -6.60 -11.95
CA ALA A 19 -12.02 -7.11 -13.06
C ALA A 19 -12.16 -6.10 -14.21
N ASP A 20 -12.00 -4.80 -13.92
CA ASP A 20 -12.04 -3.71 -14.90
C ASP A 20 -10.69 -3.50 -15.60
N GLY A 21 -9.68 -4.32 -15.29
CA GLY A 21 -8.35 -4.24 -15.89
C GLY A 21 -7.44 -3.17 -15.28
N LYS A 22 -7.87 -2.49 -14.20
CA LYS A 22 -7.10 -1.44 -13.52
C LYS A 22 -6.07 -2.05 -12.58
N THR A 23 -4.84 -1.57 -12.69
CA THR A 23 -3.73 -2.00 -11.84
C THR A 23 -3.75 -1.25 -10.51
N HIS A 24 -3.90 -2.00 -9.42
CA HIS A 24 -3.83 -1.50 -8.07
C HIS A 24 -2.49 -1.86 -7.43
N TRP A 25 -2.02 -0.96 -6.58
CA TRP A 25 -0.78 -1.11 -5.83
C TRP A 25 -1.11 -1.03 -4.35
N GLY A 26 -0.78 -2.07 -3.59
CA GLY A 26 -1.01 -2.14 -2.17
C GLY A 26 0.25 -2.50 -1.39
N ASN A 27 0.38 -1.89 -0.22
CA ASN A 27 1.36 -2.25 0.77
C ASN A 27 0.65 -3.01 1.90
N VAL A 28 1.08 -4.23 2.17
CA VAL A 28 0.62 -4.99 3.34
C VAL A 28 1.70 -4.90 4.41
N GLY A 29 1.35 -4.34 5.57
CA GLY A 29 2.34 -4.03 6.59
C GLY A 29 1.77 -3.91 8.00
N GLN A 30 2.65 -3.65 8.96
CA GLN A 30 2.25 -3.50 10.37
C GLN A 30 1.66 -2.10 10.59
N SER A 31 0.56 -2.02 11.33
CA SER A 31 0.07 -0.75 11.86
C SER A 31 0.34 -0.61 13.35
N GLY A 32 0.46 0.64 13.82
CA GLY A 32 0.38 0.97 15.23
C GLY A 32 -1.07 0.95 15.73
N VAL A 33 -1.34 1.71 16.78
CA VAL A 33 -2.67 1.83 17.39
C VAL A 33 -3.68 2.32 16.35
N LYS A 34 -4.81 1.60 16.22
CA LYS A 34 -5.94 1.95 15.33
C LYS A 34 -5.58 2.03 13.83
N GLY A 35 -4.66 1.20 13.34
CA GLY A 35 -4.55 0.95 11.88
C GLY A 35 -3.71 1.94 11.13
N LYS A 36 -3.14 2.91 11.85
CA LYS A 36 -2.19 3.85 11.29
C LYS A 36 -0.90 3.10 10.94
N PRO A 37 -0.42 3.14 9.69
CA PRO A 37 0.83 2.51 9.31
C PRO A 37 1.97 3.02 10.20
N VAL A 38 2.86 2.12 10.64
CA VAL A 38 4.05 2.55 11.39
C VAL A 38 4.99 3.35 10.46
N PRO A 39 5.93 4.16 11.00
CA PRO A 39 6.79 5.02 10.16
C PRO A 39 7.51 4.29 9.02
N ARG A 40 7.89 3.02 9.23
CA ARG A 40 8.47 2.16 8.19
C ARG A 40 7.53 1.95 6.99
N GLU A 41 6.23 1.74 7.25
CA GLU A 41 5.22 1.52 6.21
C GLU A 41 4.83 2.82 5.49
N ILE A 42 4.88 3.95 6.20
CA ILE A 42 4.71 5.27 5.58
C ILE A 42 5.80 5.50 4.51
N LYS A 43 7.06 5.24 4.86
CA LYS A 43 8.18 5.32 3.91
C LYS A 43 8.00 4.33 2.75
N ALA A 44 7.55 3.11 3.03
CA ALA A 44 7.25 2.12 2.00
C ALA A 44 6.22 2.62 0.98
N MET A 45 5.13 3.22 1.45
CA MET A 45 4.11 3.79 0.58
C MET A 45 4.65 4.99 -0.22
N GLN A 46 5.54 5.81 0.36
CA GLN A 46 6.18 6.91 -0.35
C GLN A 46 7.07 6.39 -1.49
N ASP A 47 7.87 5.36 -1.23
CA ASP A 47 8.70 4.70 -2.25
C ASP A 47 7.84 4.13 -3.38
N LEU A 48 6.74 3.44 -3.03
CA LEU A 48 5.81 2.88 -4.01
C LEU A 48 5.11 3.97 -4.83
N ASN A 49 4.68 5.06 -4.21
CA ASN A 49 4.09 6.20 -4.94
C ASN A 49 5.12 6.84 -5.89
N LYS A 50 6.40 6.93 -5.51
CA LYS A 50 7.47 7.45 -6.37
C LYS A 50 7.70 6.57 -7.59
N ILE A 51 7.84 5.26 -7.38
CA ILE A 51 7.97 4.28 -8.48
C ILE A 51 6.73 4.34 -9.37
N ARG A 52 5.53 4.33 -8.79
CA ARG A 52 4.29 4.32 -9.55
C ARG A 52 4.10 5.58 -10.41
N SER A 53 4.48 6.75 -9.89
CA SER A 53 4.50 8.00 -10.64
C SER A 53 5.39 7.91 -11.89
N GLN A 54 6.55 7.27 -11.77
CA GLN A 54 7.45 7.02 -12.90
C GLN A 54 6.83 6.10 -13.97
N TYR A 55 5.89 5.23 -13.60
CA TYR A 55 5.13 4.37 -14.53
C TYR A 55 3.78 4.97 -14.97
N GLY A 56 3.48 6.23 -14.64
CA GLY A 56 2.26 6.91 -15.10
C GLY A 56 0.94 6.37 -14.52
N VAL A 57 0.97 5.56 -13.46
CA VAL A 57 -0.26 4.98 -12.89
C VAL A 57 -0.88 5.93 -11.87
N SER A 58 -2.11 6.36 -12.15
CA SER A 58 -2.93 7.25 -11.31
C SER A 58 -3.62 6.49 -10.17
N GLY A 59 -3.63 7.06 -8.95
CA GLY A 59 -4.22 6.46 -7.74
C GLY A 59 -3.41 6.78 -6.48
N ARG A 60 -3.77 6.20 -5.32
CA ARG A 60 -2.90 6.16 -4.12
C ARG A 60 -2.62 4.71 -3.76
N VAL A 61 -1.44 4.44 -3.22
CA VAL A 61 -1.12 3.08 -2.71
C VAL A 61 -2.07 2.78 -1.56
N GLN A 62 -2.73 1.63 -1.61
CA GLN A 62 -3.61 1.19 -0.53
C GLN A 62 -2.80 0.51 0.57
N PHE A 63 -2.98 0.93 1.81
CA PHE A 63 -2.37 0.23 2.95
C PHE A 63 -3.34 -0.78 3.52
N ARG A 64 -2.87 -2.01 3.75
CA ARG A 64 -3.63 -3.05 4.46
C ARG A 64 -2.83 -3.53 5.66
N SER A 65 -3.38 -3.35 6.85
CA SER A 65 -2.79 -3.84 8.08
C SER A 65 -3.05 -5.34 8.25
N TYR A 66 -2.03 -6.13 8.60
CA TYR A 66 -2.21 -7.54 8.96
C TYR A 66 -2.49 -7.74 10.45
N ASN A 67 -2.11 -6.79 11.31
CA ASN A 67 -2.34 -6.87 12.76
C ASN A 67 -3.60 -6.11 13.21
N HIS A 68 -4.21 -5.33 12.30
CA HIS A 68 -5.51 -4.68 12.48
C HIS A 68 -6.37 -4.82 11.20
N PRO A 69 -6.71 -6.06 10.79
CA PRO A 69 -7.43 -6.30 9.55
C PRO A 69 -8.84 -5.67 9.52
N GLU A 70 -9.46 -5.46 10.69
CA GLU A 70 -10.76 -4.82 10.85
C GLU A 70 -10.82 -3.37 10.34
N GLN A 71 -9.67 -2.73 10.18
CA GLN A 71 -9.58 -1.35 9.68
C GLN A 71 -9.34 -1.29 8.17
N ASN A 72 -9.05 -2.42 7.51
CA ASN A 72 -8.85 -2.48 6.07
C ASN A 72 -10.14 -2.20 5.28
N ALA A 73 -11.30 -2.54 5.85
CA ALA A 73 -12.61 -2.34 5.22
C ALA A 73 -13.03 -0.86 5.15
N LYS A 74 -12.48 0.02 6.00
CA LYS A 74 -12.87 1.44 6.08
C LYS A 74 -12.31 2.30 4.94
N SER A 75 -11.52 1.73 4.03
CA SER A 75 -11.00 2.41 2.84
C SER A 75 -11.83 2.13 1.57
N GLY A 76 -12.82 1.23 1.64
CA GLY A 76 -13.83 1.04 0.61
C GLY A 76 -15.05 1.86 0.97
N GLY A 77 -15.37 2.87 0.19
CA GLY A 77 -16.51 3.76 0.45
C GLY A 77 -17.79 2.97 0.67
N THR A 78 -18.50 3.32 1.74
CA THR A 78 -19.95 3.21 1.79
C THR A 78 -20.51 4.10 0.68
N HIS A 79 -20.87 3.52 -0.46
CA HIS A 79 -21.88 4.11 -1.33
C HIS A 79 -23.24 3.64 -0.79
N HIS A 80 -23.97 4.54 -0.16
CA HIS A 80 -25.41 4.47 0.04
C HIS A 80 -26.03 5.67 -0.67
#